data_AF-A0A6V7QYM1-F1
#
_entry.id   AF-A0A6V7QYM1-F1
#
_cell.length_a   1.000
_cell.length_b   1.000
_cell.length_c   1.000
_cell.angle_alpha   90.00
_cell.angle_beta   90.00
_cell.angle_gamma   90.00
#
_symmetry.space_group_name_H-M   'P 1'
#
loop_
_entity.id
_entity.type
_entity.pdbx_description
1 polymer ?
#
loop_
_entity_poly.entity_id
_entity_poly.type
_entity_poly.pdbx_seq_one_letter_code
_entity_poly.pdbx_strand_id
1 'polypeptide(L)'
;MKGRLDIARQKLIDELITFSVLKEVKVVVVFDAMMSGLPTHKETFAGVDVVFSGETCADAWIEKEVVALRVDGCPKVWVVTSDVCQQQAAYGAGAYVWSCKALVSEIKASEKEFQNILNEHRSTSVQGKLLQHNLGRDVVDALKDLKKKLSEDEST
;
A
#
# COMPACT_ATOMS: atom_id res chain seq x y z
N MET A 1 -12.93 -18.58 12.86
CA MET A 1 -11.85 -17.58 13.08
C MET A 1 -10.85 -17.51 11.92
N LYS A 2 -10.48 -18.63 11.27
CA LYS A 2 -9.55 -18.66 10.10
C LYS A 2 -9.83 -17.58 9.04
N GLY A 3 -11.08 -17.45 8.59
CA GLY A 3 -11.43 -16.47 7.57
C GLY A 3 -11.15 -15.00 7.92
N ARG A 4 -11.10 -14.61 9.20
CA ARG A 4 -10.75 -13.22 9.58
C ARG A 4 -9.25 -12.94 9.39
N LEU A 5 -8.40 -13.93 9.62
CA LEU A 5 -6.95 -13.78 9.44
C LEU A 5 -6.57 -13.86 7.97
N ASP A 6 -7.27 -14.69 7.17
CA ASP A 6 -7.04 -14.75 5.73
C ASP A 6 -7.34 -13.39 5.06
N ILE A 7 -8.46 -12.75 5.45
CA ILE A 7 -8.83 -11.42 4.97
C ILE A 7 -7.81 -10.36 5.45
N ALA A 8 -7.38 -10.41 6.72
CA ALA A 8 -6.41 -9.47 7.25
C ALA A 8 -5.04 -9.59 6.55
N ARG A 9 -4.60 -10.81 6.25
CA ARG A 9 -3.40 -11.08 5.47
C ARG A 9 -3.50 -10.50 4.07
N GLN A 10 -4.59 -10.79 3.35
CA GLN A 10 -4.76 -10.26 2.00
C GLN A 10 -4.75 -8.72 2.02
N LYS A 11 -5.49 -8.13 2.94
CA LYS A 11 -5.52 -6.67 3.11
C LYS A 11 -4.14 -6.08 3.38
N LEU A 12 -3.34 -6.71 4.25
CA LEU A 12 -1.98 -6.26 4.53
C LEU A 12 -1.10 -6.33 3.28
N ILE A 13 -1.19 -7.42 2.51
CA ILE A 13 -0.44 -7.56 1.25
C ILE A 13 -0.82 -6.45 0.27
N ASP A 14 -2.12 -6.18 0.10
CA ASP A 14 -2.60 -5.14 -0.82
C ASP A 14 -2.11 -3.73 -0.43
N GLU A 15 -2.15 -3.41 0.87
CA GLU A 15 -1.62 -2.14 1.41
C GLU A 15 -0.10 -2.03 1.19
N LEU A 16 0.63 -3.13 1.40
CA LEU A 16 2.09 -3.18 1.21
C LEU A 16 2.51 -3.11 -0.25
N ILE A 17 1.71 -3.61 -1.19
CA ILE A 17 1.95 -3.45 -2.64
C ILE A 17 1.92 -1.96 -2.99
N THR A 18 0.88 -1.26 -2.56
CA THR A 18 0.73 0.17 -2.79
C THR A 18 1.89 0.95 -2.15
N PHE A 19 2.23 0.62 -0.90
CA PHE A 19 3.33 1.22 -0.17
C PHE A 19 4.70 1.00 -0.85
N SER A 20 4.97 -0.23 -1.28
CA SER A 20 6.19 -0.63 -2.01
C SER A 20 6.42 0.25 -3.23
N VAL A 21 5.36 0.46 -4.01
CA VAL A 21 5.42 1.29 -5.23
C VAL A 21 5.61 2.78 -4.88
N LEU A 22 4.81 3.33 -3.96
CA LEU A 22 4.86 4.75 -3.61
C LEU A 22 6.17 5.17 -2.94
N LYS A 23 6.82 4.26 -2.21
CA LYS A 23 8.09 4.53 -1.52
C LYS A 23 9.31 4.05 -2.28
N GLU A 24 9.13 3.35 -3.40
CA GLU A 24 10.21 2.75 -4.19
C GLU A 24 11.14 1.86 -3.35
N VAL A 25 10.55 1.04 -2.48
CA VAL A 25 11.28 0.12 -1.58
C VAL A 25 10.92 -1.33 -1.85
N LYS A 26 11.90 -2.23 -1.79
CA LYS A 26 11.63 -3.66 -1.79
C LYS A 26 11.01 -4.07 -0.46
N VAL A 27 9.81 -4.64 -0.50
CA VAL A 27 9.10 -5.15 0.68
C VAL A 27 9.13 -6.67 0.69
N VAL A 28 9.46 -7.23 1.86
CA VAL A 28 9.29 -8.64 2.20
C VAL A 28 8.39 -8.69 3.42
N VAL A 29 7.27 -9.42 3.34
CA VAL A 29 6.38 -9.68 4.48
C VAL A 29 6.50 -11.14 4.88
N VAL A 30 6.61 -11.40 6.18
CA VAL A 30 6.82 -12.74 6.72
C VAL A 30 5.65 -13.10 7.62
N PHE A 31 4.94 -14.17 7.29
CA PHE A 31 3.88 -14.74 8.10
C PHE A 31 4.40 -15.98 8.82
N ASP A 32 4.20 -16.02 10.15
CA ASP A 32 4.55 -17.20 10.93
C ASP A 32 3.66 -18.38 10.53
N ALA A 33 4.29 -19.44 10.04
CA ALA A 33 3.64 -20.67 9.64
C ALA A 33 4.25 -21.89 10.35
N MET A 34 5.03 -21.69 11.43
CA MET A 34 5.78 -22.76 12.09
C MET A 34 4.86 -23.87 12.61
N MET A 35 3.65 -23.50 13.02
CA MET A 35 2.63 -24.42 13.55
C MET A 35 1.66 -24.94 12.48
N SER A 36 1.90 -24.63 11.20
CA SER A 36 1.00 -25.03 10.11
C SER A 36 1.22 -26.46 9.62
N GLY A 37 2.41 -27.04 9.88
CA GLY A 37 2.84 -28.31 9.31
C GLY A 37 3.21 -28.24 7.81
N LEU A 38 3.22 -27.03 7.24
CA LEU A 38 3.64 -26.77 5.86
C LEU A 38 5.11 -26.34 5.82
N PRO A 39 5.84 -26.65 4.74
CA PRO A 39 7.21 -26.16 4.56
C PRO A 39 7.24 -24.65 4.38
N THR A 40 8.41 -24.06 4.66
CA THR A 40 8.68 -22.66 4.30
C THR A 40 8.49 -22.49 2.80
N HIS A 41 7.69 -21.51 2.40
CA HIS A 41 7.50 -21.17 1.00
C HIS A 41 7.39 -19.67 0.79
N LYS A 42 7.65 -19.26 -0.45
CA LYS A 42 7.70 -17.87 -0.88
C LYS A 42 6.80 -17.66 -2.09
N GLU A 43 6.06 -16.57 -2.06
CA GLU A 43 5.23 -16.09 -3.15
C GLU A 43 5.61 -14.63 -3.44
N THR A 44 5.27 -14.13 -4.63
CA THR A 44 5.49 -12.71 -4.97
C THR A 44 4.21 -12.13 -5.54
N PHE A 45 3.79 -11.00 -4.99
CA PHE A 45 2.60 -10.26 -5.40
C PHE A 45 2.98 -8.84 -5.78
N ALA A 46 2.90 -8.50 -7.07
CA ALA A 46 3.16 -7.16 -7.59
C ALA A 46 4.45 -6.51 -7.02
N GLY A 47 5.53 -7.29 -6.91
CA GLY A 47 6.84 -6.83 -6.40
C GLY A 47 7.06 -7.01 -4.90
N VAL A 48 6.02 -7.28 -4.11
CA VAL A 48 6.12 -7.65 -2.69
C VAL A 48 6.38 -9.14 -2.57
N ASP A 49 7.43 -9.51 -1.84
CA ASP A 49 7.71 -10.90 -1.53
C ASP A 49 6.97 -11.30 -0.24
N VAL A 50 6.20 -12.38 -0.30
CA VAL A 50 5.47 -12.95 0.83
C VAL A 50 6.12 -14.26 1.20
N VAL A 51 6.58 -14.38 2.44
CA VAL A 51 7.20 -15.58 2.98
C VAL A 51 6.31 -16.16 4.08
N PHE A 52 6.03 -17.45 3.99
CA PHE A 52 5.43 -18.20 5.08
C PHE A 52 6.53 -19.05 5.72
N SER A 53 6.95 -18.71 6.94
CA SER A 53 8.06 -19.38 7.62
C SER A 53 7.54 -20.65 8.32
N GLY A 54 7.74 -21.81 7.69
CA GLY A 54 7.23 -23.11 8.18
C GLY A 54 8.21 -23.85 9.09
N GLU A 55 9.51 -23.63 8.92
CA GLU A 55 10.57 -24.31 9.67
C GLU A 55 10.94 -23.60 10.99
N THR A 56 10.79 -22.27 11.02
CA THR A 56 11.10 -21.41 12.16
C THR A 56 9.99 -20.38 12.36
N CYS A 57 9.93 -19.76 13.53
CA CYS A 57 9.08 -18.59 13.72
C CYS A 57 9.50 -17.46 12.77
N ALA A 58 8.59 -16.51 12.55
CA ALA A 58 8.84 -15.37 11.66
C ALA A 58 10.04 -14.53 12.14
N ASP A 59 10.18 -14.36 13.46
CA ASP A 59 11.27 -13.58 14.07
C ASP A 59 12.65 -14.14 13.70
N ALA A 60 12.86 -15.45 13.89
CA ALA A 60 14.12 -16.13 13.55
C ALA A 60 14.40 -16.11 12.05
N TRP A 61 13.36 -16.19 11.21
CA TRP A 61 13.52 -16.07 9.77
C TRP A 61 14.00 -14.65 9.39
N ILE A 62 13.37 -13.61 9.96
CA ILE A 62 13.73 -12.21 9.72
C ILE A 62 15.17 -11.94 10.17
N GLU A 63 15.58 -12.41 11.35
CA GLU A 63 16.95 -12.24 11.85
C GLU A 63 17.98 -12.81 10.88
N LYS A 64 17.77 -14.04 10.41
CA LYS A 64 18.64 -14.69 9.43
C LYS A 64 18.72 -13.91 8.13
N GLU A 65 17.57 -13.43 7.63
CA GLU A 65 17.49 -12.68 6.38
C GLU A 65 18.19 -11.32 6.50
N VAL A 66 18.03 -10.61 7.62
CA VAL A 66 18.74 -9.35 7.88
C VAL A 66 20.25 -9.57 7.80
N VAL A 67 20.77 -10.60 8.46
CA VAL A 67 22.21 -10.92 8.42
C VAL A 67 22.66 -11.21 6.99
N ALA A 68 21.91 -12.01 6.23
CA ALA A 68 22.22 -12.32 4.84
C ALA A 68 22.28 -11.05 3.97
N LEU A 69 21.26 -10.20 4.04
CA LEU A 69 21.21 -8.94 3.28
C LEU A 69 22.37 -7.99 3.64
N ARG A 70 22.79 -7.97 4.91
CA ARG A 70 23.93 -7.16 5.34
C ARG A 70 25.26 -7.71 4.81
N VAL A 71 25.43 -9.04 4.81
CA VAL A 71 26.60 -9.71 4.21
C VAL A 71 26.66 -9.46 2.71
N ASP A 72 25.52 -9.44 2.03
CA ASP A 72 25.39 -9.14 0.60
C ASP A 72 25.62 -7.65 0.25
N GLY A 73 25.92 -6.81 1.25
CA GLY A 73 26.25 -5.40 1.06
C GLY A 73 25.03 -4.48 0.93
N CYS A 74 23.82 -4.93 1.31
CA CYS A 74 22.64 -4.07 1.30
C CYS A 74 22.81 -2.90 2.29
N PRO A 75 22.86 -1.64 1.81
CA PRO A 75 23.29 -0.51 2.65
C PRO A 75 22.29 -0.16 3.74
N LYS A 76 20.99 -0.39 3.50
CA LYS A 76 19.90 -0.07 4.42
C LYS A 76 18.88 -1.21 4.46
N VAL A 77 18.79 -1.89 5.59
CA VAL A 77 17.77 -2.90 5.87
C VAL A 77 16.89 -2.37 6.99
N TRP A 78 15.57 -2.41 6.80
CA TRP A 78 14.58 -1.96 7.78
C TRP A 78 13.74 -3.15 8.24
N VAL A 79 13.62 -3.33 9.55
CA VAL A 79 12.72 -4.31 10.17
C VAL A 79 11.54 -3.56 10.77
N VAL A 80 10.32 -3.94 10.38
CA VAL A 80 9.10 -3.39 10.98
C VAL A 80 8.65 -4.31 12.09
N THR A 81 8.72 -3.86 13.34
CA THR A 81 8.22 -4.61 14.50
C THR A 81 7.94 -3.69 15.70
N SER A 82 6.93 -4.07 16.49
CA SER A 82 6.66 -3.45 17.80
C SER A 82 7.10 -4.34 18.96
N ASP A 83 7.67 -5.52 18.70
CA ASP A 83 8.18 -6.42 19.73
C ASP A 83 9.58 -5.97 20.19
N VAL A 84 9.74 -5.68 21.48
CA VAL A 84 10.98 -5.11 22.03
C VAL A 84 12.18 -6.05 21.86
N CYS A 85 12.00 -7.35 22.02
CA CYS A 85 13.08 -8.32 21.84
C CYS A 85 13.55 -8.33 20.38
N GLN A 86 12.60 -8.34 19.44
CA GLN A 86 12.92 -8.31 18.01
C GLN A 86 13.57 -7.00 17.56
N GLN A 87 13.23 -5.87 18.19
CA GLN A 87 13.92 -4.61 17.95
C GLN A 87 15.40 -4.71 18.33
N GLN A 88 15.71 -5.26 19.50
CA GLN A 88 17.10 -5.44 19.95
C GLN A 88 17.87 -6.37 19.02
N ALA A 89 17.26 -7.49 18.60
CA ALA A 89 17.87 -8.41 17.65
C ALA A 89 18.17 -7.73 16.29
N ALA A 90 17.20 -7.00 15.73
CA ALA A 90 17.36 -6.27 14.49
C ALA A 90 18.49 -5.22 14.57
N TYR A 91 18.55 -4.44 15.65
CA TYR A 91 19.64 -3.49 15.88
C TYR A 91 21.00 -4.19 16.00
N GLY A 92 21.06 -5.31 16.73
CA GLY A 92 22.29 -6.12 16.86
C GLY A 92 22.79 -6.66 15.53
N ALA A 93 21.88 -6.94 14.60
CA ALA A 93 22.20 -7.37 13.23
C ALA A 93 22.48 -6.20 12.26
N GLY A 94 22.44 -4.95 12.73
CA GLY A 94 22.74 -3.77 11.92
C GLY A 94 21.59 -3.29 11.02
N ALA A 95 20.36 -3.70 11.30
CA ALA A 95 19.16 -3.15 10.67
C ALA A 95 18.63 -1.93 11.41
N TYR A 96 17.91 -1.09 10.69
CA TYR A 96 17.06 -0.06 11.27
C TYR A 96 15.72 -0.67 11.67
N VAL A 97 15.08 -0.09 12.69
CA VAL A 97 13.79 -0.56 13.17
C VAL A 97 12.72 0.50 12.90
N TRP A 98 11.56 0.04 12.48
CA TRP A 98 10.35 0.84 12.38
C TRP A 98 9.24 0.22 13.22
N SER A 99 8.54 1.02 14.03
CA SER A 99 7.38 0.48 14.76
C SER A 99 6.21 0.23 13.82
N CYS A 100 5.36 -0.76 14.13
CA CYS A 100 4.17 -1.04 13.32
C CYS A 100 3.25 0.19 13.22
N LYS A 101 3.13 0.97 14.30
CA LYS A 101 2.33 2.20 14.32
C LYS A 101 2.88 3.24 13.33
N ALA A 102 4.19 3.37 13.24
CA ALA A 102 4.82 4.32 12.35
C ALA A 102 4.70 3.87 10.88
N LEU A 103 4.82 2.57 10.58
CA LEU A 103 4.50 2.04 9.25
C LEU A 103 3.03 2.36 8.87
N VAL A 104 2.08 2.10 9.77
CA VAL A 104 0.65 2.38 9.49
C VAL A 104 0.40 3.87 9.23
N SER A 105 1.05 4.76 9.99
CA SER A 105 0.97 6.20 9.74
C SER A 105 1.55 6.56 8.37
N GLU A 106 2.68 5.95 7.99
CA GLU A 106 3.35 6.23 6.72
C GLU A 106 2.52 5.75 5.52
N ILE A 107 1.93 4.55 5.58
CA ILE A 107 1.04 4.02 4.54
C ILE A 107 -0.12 5.01 4.31
N LYS A 108 -0.78 5.44 5.39
CA LYS A 108 -1.90 6.40 5.32
C LYS A 108 -1.47 7.76 4.78
N ALA A 109 -0.30 8.24 5.18
CA ALA A 109 0.24 9.51 4.69
C ALA A 109 0.51 9.44 3.18
N SER A 110 1.14 8.36 2.73
CA SER A 110 1.49 8.13 1.31
C SER A 110 0.24 8.00 0.44
N GLU A 111 -0.78 7.29 0.91
CA GLU A 111 -2.05 7.17 0.20
C GLU A 111 -2.76 8.52 0.07
N LYS A 112 -2.77 9.31 1.14
CA LYS A 112 -3.36 10.66 1.13
C LYS A 112 -2.61 11.60 0.19
N GLU A 113 -1.29 11.56 0.20
CA GLU A 113 -0.45 12.34 -0.71
C GLU A 113 -0.73 11.97 -2.18
N PHE A 114 -0.79 10.68 -2.49
CA PHE A 114 -1.11 10.19 -3.82
C PHE A 114 -2.53 10.62 -4.28
N GLN A 115 -3.52 10.53 -3.39
CA GLN A 115 -4.88 11.01 -3.66
C GLN A 115 -4.91 12.52 -3.96
N ASN A 116 -4.15 13.33 -3.22
CA ASN A 116 -4.07 14.77 -3.46
C ASN A 116 -3.47 15.07 -4.83
N ILE A 117 -2.36 14.42 -5.19
CA ILE A 117 -1.72 14.54 -6.50
C ILE A 117 -2.71 14.19 -7.62
N LEU A 118 -3.44 13.08 -7.48
CA LEU A 118 -4.47 12.69 -8.45
C LEU A 118 -5.60 13.72 -8.58
N ASN A 119 -6.04 14.30 -7.46
CA ASN A 119 -7.09 15.32 -7.45
C ASN A 119 -6.62 16.63 -8.08
N GLU A 120 -5.37 17.03 -7.87
CA GLU A 120 -4.75 18.19 -8.52
C GLU A 120 -4.61 17.97 -10.03
N HIS A 121 -4.15 16.80 -10.46
CA HIS A 121 -4.09 16.45 -11.88
C HIS A 121 -5.47 16.40 -12.54
N ARG A 122 -6.50 15.91 -11.82
CA ARG A 122 -7.89 15.99 -12.31
C ARG A 122 -8.37 17.43 -12.38
N SER A 123 -8.10 18.25 -11.38
CA SER A 123 -8.53 19.65 -11.33
C SER A 123 -7.91 20.49 -12.46
N THR A 124 -6.62 20.28 -12.75
CA THR A 124 -5.91 20.90 -13.88
C THR A 124 -6.37 20.35 -15.23
N SER A 125 -6.65 19.05 -15.35
CA SER A 125 -7.29 18.47 -16.54
C SER A 125 -8.72 18.98 -16.76
N VAL A 126 -9.47 19.30 -15.71
CA VAL A 126 -10.86 19.80 -15.79
C VAL A 126 -10.87 21.30 -16.12
N GLN A 127 -9.88 22.08 -15.68
CA GLN A 127 -9.71 23.47 -16.08
C GLN A 127 -9.54 23.64 -17.60
N GLY A 128 -9.04 22.64 -18.33
CA GLY A 128 -9.00 22.61 -19.79
C GLY A 128 -10.20 21.93 -20.48
N LYS A 129 -11.14 21.32 -19.75
CA LYS A 129 -12.20 20.45 -20.32
C LYS A 129 -13.63 20.81 -19.93
N LEU A 130 -13.84 21.82 -19.08
CA LEU A 130 -15.18 22.33 -18.86
C LEU A 130 -15.67 23.02 -20.15
N LEU A 131 -16.57 22.34 -20.88
CA LEU A 131 -17.19 22.83 -22.11
C LEU A 131 -17.71 24.26 -21.98
N GLN A 132 -18.24 24.59 -20.81
CA GLN A 132 -18.74 25.92 -20.44
C GLN A 132 -17.71 27.07 -20.52
N HIS A 133 -16.41 26.78 -20.51
CA HIS A 133 -15.35 27.79 -20.72
C HIS A 133 -14.86 27.90 -22.18
N ASN A 134 -15.24 26.95 -23.05
CA ASN A 134 -14.89 26.94 -24.48
C ASN A 134 -16.10 27.18 -25.40
N LEU A 135 -17.31 27.26 -24.84
CA LEU A 135 -18.55 27.51 -25.55
C LEU A 135 -18.99 28.96 -25.33
N GLY A 136 -19.54 29.57 -26.39
CA GLY A 136 -20.18 30.88 -26.28
C GLY A 136 -21.34 30.84 -25.28
N ARG A 137 -21.57 31.95 -24.57
CA ARG A 137 -22.59 32.06 -23.51
C ARG A 137 -23.96 31.58 -23.97
N ASP A 138 -24.30 31.93 -25.20
CA ASP A 138 -25.55 31.60 -25.88
C ASP A 138 -25.76 30.08 -26.03
N VAL A 139 -24.68 29.33 -26.29
CA VAL A 139 -24.71 27.86 -26.43
C VAL A 139 -24.86 27.21 -25.06
N VAL A 140 -24.24 27.77 -24.03
CA VAL A 140 -24.36 27.30 -22.64
C VAL A 140 -25.78 27.47 -22.13
N ASP A 141 -26.42 28.61 -22.42
CA ASP A 141 -27.78 28.89 -22.02
C ASP A 141 -28.79 27.99 -22.76
N ALA A 142 -28.62 27.77 -24.06
CA ALA A 142 -29.44 26.84 -24.83
C ALA A 142 -29.37 25.38 -24.31
N LEU A 143 -28.18 24.92 -23.91
CA LEU A 143 -28.00 23.58 -23.34
C LEU A 143 -28.65 23.43 -21.95
N LYS A 144 -28.65 24.49 -21.14
CA LYS A 144 -29.35 24.51 -19.84
C LYS A 144 -30.86 24.43 -20.02
N ASP A 145 -31.40 25.17 -20.99
CA ASP A 145 -32.83 25.14 -21.31
C ASP A 145 -33.27 23.77 -21.83
N LEU A 146 -32.44 23.13 -22.66
CA LEU A 146 -32.71 21.78 -23.15
C LEU A 146 -32.72 20.76 -22.01
N LYS A 147 -31.75 20.83 -21.09
CA LYS A 147 -31.68 19.95 -19.92
C LYS A 147 -32.92 20.11 -19.04
N LYS A 148 -33.40 21.34 -18.84
CA LYS A 148 -34.59 21.62 -18.03
C LYS A 148 -35.85 21.00 -18.64
N LYS A 149 -36.06 21.17 -19.95
CA LYS A 149 -37.19 20.54 -20.68
C LYS A 149 -37.16 19.02 -20.59
N LEU A 150 -35.99 18.41 -20.78
CA LEU A 150 -35.84 16.95 -20.68
C LEU A 150 -36.10 16.42 -19.26
N SER A 151 -35.78 17.19 -18.22
CA SER A 151 -36.07 16.80 -16.83
C SER A 151 -37.54 16.96 -16.45
N GLU A 152 -38.27 17.85 -17.14
CA GLU A 152 -39.70 18.05 -16.96
C GLU A 152 -40.48 16.91 -17.67
N ASP A 153 -40.02 16.47 -18.85
CA ASP A 153 -40.63 15.38 -19.61
C ASP A 153 -40.48 13.99 -18.96
N GLU A 154 -39.40 13.71 -18.21
CA GLU A 154 -39.23 12.43 -17.48
C GLU A 154 -40.05 12.35 -16.19
N SER A 155 -40.75 13.42 -15.81
CA SER A 155 -41.58 13.50 -14.60
C SER A 155 -43.09 13.41 -14.86
N THR A 156 -43.49 13.09 -16.09
CA THR A 156 -44.90 12.89 -16.53
C THR A 156 -45.11 11.46 -17.03
#